data_AF-A0A2G9M8Y8-F1
#
_entry.id   AF-A0A2G9M8Y8-F1
#
_cell.length_a   1.000
_cell.length_b   1.000
_cell.length_c   1.000
_cell.angle_alpha   90.00
_cell.angle_beta   90.00
_cell.angle_gamma   90.00
#
_symmetry.space_group_name_H-M   'P 1'
#
loop_
_entity.id
_entity.type
_entity.pdbx_description
1 polymer ?
#
loop_
_entity_poly.entity_id
_entity_poly.type
_entity_poly.pdbx_seq_one_letter_code
_entity_poly.pdbx_strand_id
1 'polypeptide(L)' 'MKISRHVVWEIVLVIASVFVFRSLWTLMDRVELFNNSAILGVFLIAGLVFTSISLYKLTHAD' A
#
# COMPACT_ATOMS: atom_id res chain seq x y z
N MET A 1 10.62 -22.76 3.01
CA MET A 1 11.29 -21.49 3.40
C MET A 1 10.50 -20.87 4.53
N LYS A 2 11.11 -20.59 5.69
CA LYS A 2 10.46 -19.78 6.73
C LYS A 2 10.47 -18.34 6.24
N ILE A 3 9.31 -17.78 5.92
CA ILE A 3 9.20 -16.37 5.55
C ILE A 3 9.55 -15.57 6.81
N SER A 4 10.65 -14.82 6.76
CA SER A 4 11.02 -13.93 7.86
C SER A 4 9.96 -12.84 8.00
N ARG A 5 9.67 -12.42 9.25
CA ARG A 5 8.79 -11.28 9.51
C ARG A 5 9.23 -10.03 8.73
N HIS A 6 10.52 -9.90 8.46
CA HIS A 6 11.09 -8.80 7.68
C HIS A 6 10.57 -8.81 6.23
N VAL A 7 10.65 -9.96 5.57
CA VAL A 7 10.15 -10.18 4.18
C VAL A 7 8.65 -9.88 4.06
N VAL A 8 7.86 -10.19 5.10
CA VAL A 8 6.42 -9.83 5.11
C VAL A 8 6.23 -8.33 5.03
N TRP A 9 6.98 -7.55 5.82
CA TRP A 9 6.85 -6.09 5.83
C TRP A 9 7.39 -5.45 4.54
N GLU A 10 8.39 -6.03 3.89
CA GLU A 10 8.82 -5.61 2.55
C GLU A 10 7.70 -5.79 1.51
N ILE A 11 7.01 -6.92 1.53
CA ILE A 11 5.88 -7.18 0.63
C ILE A 11 4.74 -6.18 0.91
N VAL A 12 4.43 -5.90 2.18
CA VAL A 12 3.42 -4.90 2.55
C VAL A 12 3.83 -3.51 2.06
N LEU A 13 5.10 -3.15 2.14
CA LEU A 13 5.62 -1.87 1.62
C LEU A 13 5.41 -1.76 0.10
N VAL A 14 5.72 -2.83 -0.64
CA VAL A 14 5.51 -2.88 -2.11
C VAL A 14 4.02 -2.72 -2.43
N ILE A 15 3.14 -3.41 -1.72
CA ILE A 15 1.69 -3.29 -1.92
C ILE A 15 1.19 -1.88 -1.57
N ALA A 16 1.69 -1.28 -0.49
CA ALA A 16 1.33 0.09 -0.11
C ALA A 16 1.71 1.11 -1.20
N SER A 17 2.83 0.90 -1.88
CA SER A 17 3.26 1.77 -2.99
C SER A 17 2.25 1.83 -4.14
N VAL A 18 1.56 0.72 -4.44
CA VAL A 18 0.52 0.65 -5.48
C VAL A 18 -0.64 1.59 -5.18
N PHE A 19 -1.04 1.69 -3.90
CA PHE A 19 -2.10 2.58 -3.46
C PHE A 19 -1.67 4.06 -3.44
N VAL A 20 -0.41 4.35 -3.13
CA VAL A 20 0.14 5.72 -3.13
C VAL A 20 0.33 6.25 -4.55
N PHE A 21 0.91 5.45 -5.44
CA PHE A 21 1.26 5.88 -6.80
C PHE A 21 0.15 5.68 -7.83
N ARG A 22 -1.08 5.31 -7.40
CA ARG A 22 -2.22 5.08 -8.31
C ARG A 22 -1.91 4.09 -9.44
N SER A 23 -1.10 3.07 -9.18
CA SER A 23 -0.67 2.11 -10.21
C SER A 23 -1.81 1.19 -10.70
N LEU A 24 -3.02 1.32 -10.12
CA LEU A 24 -4.26 0.63 -10.49
C LEU A 24 -5.09 1.38 -11.56
N TRP A 25 -4.46 2.20 -12.40
CA TRP A 25 -5.07 2.93 -13.52
C TRP A 25 -6.12 2.13 -14.32
N THR A 26 -5.82 0.89 -14.72
CA THR A 26 -6.75 0.02 -15.47
C THR A 26 -7.99 -0.35 -14.65
N LEU A 27 -7.85 -0.47 -13.33
CA LEU A 27 -8.97 -0.72 -12.42
C LEU A 27 -9.82 0.55 -12.23
N MET A 28 -9.16 1.72 -12.19
CA MET A 28 -9.84 3.01 -12.16
C MET A 28 -10.68 3.26 -13.43
N ASP A 29 -10.18 2.81 -14.60
CA ASP A 29 -10.92 2.92 -15.86
C ASP A 29 -12.09 1.94 -15.97
N ARG A 30 -11.98 0.76 -15.35
CA ARG A 30 -12.99 -0.31 -15.45
C ARG A 30 -14.06 -0.24 -14.35
N VAL A 31 -13.75 0.38 -13.21
CA VAL A 31 -14.62 0.37 -12.03
C VAL A 31 -14.82 1.81 -11.56
N GLU A 32 -16.03 2.35 -11.79
CA GLU A 32 -16.37 3.75 -11.48
C GLU A 32 -16.11 4.15 -10.03
N LEU A 33 -16.27 3.22 -9.08
CA LEU A 33 -15.93 3.43 -7.66
C LEU A 33 -14.47 3.85 -7.47
N PHE A 34 -13.53 3.25 -8.22
CA PHE A 34 -12.11 3.57 -8.11
C PHE A 34 -11.74 4.88 -8.82
N ASN A 35 -12.64 5.45 -9.62
CA ASN A 35 -12.46 6.77 -10.23
C ASN A 35 -13.02 7.91 -9.35
N ASN A 36 -13.68 7.60 -8.23
CA ASN A 36 -14.18 8.61 -7.31
C ASN A 36 -13.04 9.23 -6.48
N SER A 37 -12.93 10.56 -6.50
CA SER A 37 -11.90 11.31 -5.76
C SER A 37 -11.90 11.01 -4.25
N ALA A 38 -13.07 10.78 -3.65
CA ALA A 38 -13.16 10.44 -2.22
C ALA A 38 -12.53 9.07 -1.92
N ILE A 39 -12.81 8.06 -2.75
CA ILE A 39 -12.26 6.71 -2.60
C ILE A 39 -10.75 6.72 -2.83
N LEU A 40 -10.28 7.50 -3.78
CA LEU A 40 -8.84 7.68 -4.03
C LEU A 40 -8.14 8.36 -2.85
N GLY A 41 -8.81 9.30 -2.16
CA GLY A 41 -8.33 9.87 -0.91
C GLY A 41 -8.21 8.82 0.21
N VAL A 42 -9.19 7.92 0.33
CA VAL A 42 -9.13 6.81 1.30
C VAL A 42 -7.97 5.87 0.99
N PHE A 43 -7.75 5.50 -0.27
CA PHE A 43 -6.61 4.66 -0.66
C PHE A 43 -5.27 5.33 -0.39
N LEU A 44 -5.16 6.64 -0.63
CA LEU A 44 -3.95 7.38 -0.33
C LEU A 44 -3.65 7.37 1.17
N ILE A 45 -4.65 7.66 2.01
CA ILE A 45 -4.50 7.64 3.48
C ILE A 45 -4.10 6.24 3.94
N ALA A 46 -4.80 5.20 3.46
CA ALA A 46 -4.47 3.82 3.79
C ALA A 46 -3.05 3.45 3.35
N GLY A 47 -2.65 3.80 2.13
CA GLY A 47 -1.31 3.57 1.59
C GLY A 47 -0.22 4.26 2.41
N LEU A 48 -0.44 5.51 2.85
CA LEU A 48 0.48 6.23 3.73
C LEU A 48 0.61 5.54 5.09
N VAL A 49 -0.51 5.16 5.72
CA VAL A 49 -0.51 4.45 7.01
C VAL A 49 0.26 3.14 6.90
N PHE A 50 -0.01 2.33 5.86
CA PHE A 50 0.71 1.07 5.65
C PHE A 50 2.19 1.29 5.37
N THR A 51 2.55 2.34 4.63
CA THR A 51 3.95 2.68 4.37
C THR A 51 4.65 3.06 5.67
N SER A 52 4.06 3.94 6.48
CA SER A 52 4.62 4.36 7.77
C SER A 52 4.80 3.17 8.74
N ILE A 53 3.80 2.29 8.85
CA ILE A 53 3.88 1.11 9.71
C ILE A 53 4.96 0.14 9.21
N SER A 54 5.01 -0.11 7.90
CA SER A 54 5.99 -1.02 7.30
C SER A 54 7.41 -0.49 7.48
N LEU A 55 7.64 0.81 7.23
CA LEU A 55 8.94 1.43 7.46
C LEU A 55 9.34 1.38 8.94
N TYR A 56 8.42 1.74 9.84
CA TYR A 56 8.70 1.66 11.28
C TYR A 56 9.10 0.24 11.70
N LYS A 57 8.37 -0.77 11.21
CA LYS A 57 8.64 -2.18 11.49
C LYS A 57 9.91 -2.69 10.81
N LEU A 58 10.25 -2.24 9.61
CA LEU A 58 11.49 -2.64 8.93
C LEU A 58 12.73 -2.02 9.60
N THR A 59 12.61 -0.79 10.10
CA THR A 59 13.71 -0.06 10.75
C THR A 59 13.90 -0.45 12.23
N HIS A 60 12.83 -0.79 12.95
CA HIS A 60 12.88 -1.14 14.39
C HIS A 60 12.59 -2.63 14.68
N ALA A 61 12.54 -3.49 13.66
CA ALA A 61 12.51 -4.93 13.90
C ALA A 61 13.93 -5.42 14.20
N ASP A 62 14.26 -5.37 15.49
CA ASP A 62 15.21 -6.29 16.11
C ASP A 62 14.60 -7.71 16.21
#